data_AF-A0A3B1D5Z5-F1
#
_entry.id   AF-A0A3B1D5Z5-F1
#
_cell.length_a   1.000
_cell.length_b   1.000
_cell.length_c   1.000
_cell.angle_alpha   90.00
_cell.angle_beta   90.00
_cell.angle_gamma   90.00
#
_symmetry.space_group_name_H-M   'P 1'
#
loop_
_entity.id
_entity.type
_entity.pdbx_description
1 polymer ?
#
loop_
_entity_poly.entity_id
_entity_poly.type
_entity_poly.pdbx_seq_one_letter_code
_entity_poly.pdbx_strand_id
1 'polypeptide(L)' 'MVSRERAQGLILAGKVRLGDEVMDKPGRKVPADANITVLENIHPYVGRGGVKLAHALKTFAVFPEG' A
#
# COMPACT_ATOMS: atom_id res chain seq x y z
N MET A 1 -2.17 -6.80 7.48
CA MET A 1 -2.75 -6.09 8.64
C MET A 1 -3.59 -4.93 8.13
N VAL A 2 -4.88 -4.94 8.45
CA VAL A 2 -5.85 -3.89 8.11
C VAL A 2 -5.81 -2.86 9.25
N SER A 3 -5.51 -1.60 8.95
CA SER A 3 -5.51 -0.51 9.93
C SER A 3 -5.96 0.81 9.32
N ARG A 4 -6.41 1.75 10.16
CA ARG A 4 -6.82 3.09 9.72
C ARG A 4 -5.64 3.89 9.21
N GLU A 5 -4.48 3.80 9.86
CA GLU A 5 -3.24 4.47 9.44
C GLU A 5 -2.80 4.00 8.05
N ARG A 6 -2.90 2.69 7.78
CA ARG A 6 -2.60 2.13 6.46
C ARG A 6 -3.55 2.67 5.40
N ALA A 7 -4.85 2.74 5.69
CA ALA A 7 -5.83 3.30 4.76
C ALA A 7 -5.55 4.79 4.47
N GLN A 8 -5.23 5.59 5.51
CA GLN A 8 -4.85 6.99 5.34
C GLN A 8 -3.59 7.14 4.47
N GLY A 9 -2.57 6.32 4.71
CA GLY A 9 -1.35 6.31 3.89
C GLY A 9 -1.62 5.97 2.42
N LEU A 10 -2.53 5.04 2.14
CA LEU A 10 -2.93 4.69 0.77
C LEU A 10 -3.67 5.84 0.08
N ILE A 11 -4.55 6.55 0.80
CA ILE A 11 -5.26 7.72 0.27
C ILE A 11 -4.25 8.83 -0.06
N LEU A 12 -3.37 9.18 0.88
CA LEU A 12 -2.35 10.21 0.68
C LEU A 12 -1.34 9.85 -0.44
N ALA A 13 -1.08 8.57 -0.66
CA ALA A 13 -0.23 8.08 -1.75
C ALA A 13 -0.94 8.06 -3.12
N GLY A 14 -2.19 8.53 -3.22
CA GLY A 14 -2.99 8.51 -4.44
C GLY A 14 -3.33 7.09 -4.91
N LYS A 15 -3.36 6.13 -3.99
CA LYS A 15 -3.66 4.71 -4.28
C LYS A 15 -5.12 4.34 -4.08
N VAL A 16 -5.98 5.30 -3.76
CA VAL A 16 -7.42 5.08 -3.59
C VAL A 16 -8.16 5.94 -4.60
N ARG A 17 -9.15 5.36 -5.28
CA ARG A 17 -10.00 6.03 -6.26
C ARG A 17 -11.47 5.92 -5.89
N LEU A 18 -12.22 6.97 -6.23
CA LEU A 18 -13.68 7.02 -6.20
C LEU A 18 -14.16 7.15 -7.65
N GLY A 19 -14.56 6.02 -8.26
CA GLY A 19 -14.72 5.95 -9.72
C GLY A 19 -13.45 6.38 -10.46
N ASP A 20 -13.55 7.42 -11.27
CA ASP A 20 -12.42 7.97 -12.04
C ASP A 20 -11.59 9.00 -11.27
N GLU A 21 -11.99 9.42 -10.08
CA GLU A 21 -11.28 10.43 -9.31
C GLU A 21 -10.29 9.79 -8.32
N VAL A 22 -9.09 10.37 -8.16
CA VAL A 22 -8.15 9.98 -7.11
C VAL A 22 -8.58 10.61 -5.79
N MET A 23 -8.68 9.80 -4.73
CA MET A 23 -8.89 10.31 -3.38
C MET A 23 -7.56 10.74 -2.78
N ASP A 24 -7.44 12.02 -2.44
CA ASP A 24 -6.24 12.66 -1.88
C ASP A 24 -6.38 13.06 -0.41
N LYS A 25 -7.60 13.10 0.12
CA LYS A 25 -7.91 13.51 1.50
C LYS A 25 -8.64 12.40 2.29
N PRO A 26 -8.03 11.85 3.36
CA PRO A 26 -8.66 10.79 4.14
C PRO A 26 -9.96 11.17 4.87
N GLY A 27 -10.16 12.46 5.14
CA GLY A 27 -11.38 12.98 5.77
C GLY A 27 -12.50 13.34 4.80
N ARG A 28 -12.37 13.03 3.51
CA ARG A 28 -13.40 13.32 2.51
C ARG A 28 -14.65 12.50 2.79
N LYS A 29 -15.80 13.17 2.89
CA LYS A 29 -17.11 12.49 2.96
C LYS A 29 -17.42 11.87 1.60
N VAL A 30 -17.92 10.63 1.62
CA VAL A 30 -18.34 9.89 0.43
C VAL A 30 -19.76 9.33 0.66
N PRO A 31 -20.56 9.15 -0.41
CA PRO A 31 -21.82 8.41 -0.32
C PRO A 31 -21.63 7.01 0.26
N ALA A 32 -22.66 6.46 0.90
CA ALA A 32 -22.59 5.13 1.52
C ALA A 32 -22.43 3.99 0.48
N ASP A 33 -22.89 4.26 -0.74
CA ASP A 33 -22.86 3.39 -1.92
C ASP A 33 -21.71 3.74 -2.89
N ALA A 34 -20.78 4.60 -2.45
CA ALA A 34 -19.62 5.00 -3.23
C ALA A 34 -18.77 3.80 -3.67
N ASN A 35 -18.50 3.70 -4.98
CA ASN A 35 -17.61 2.68 -5.51
C ASN A 35 -16.14 3.09 -5.33
N ILE A 36 -15.48 2.52 -4.31
CA ILE A 36 -14.08 2.81 -3.96
C ILE A 36 -13.19 1.68 -4.44
N THR A 37 -12.16 2.03 -5.21
CA THR A 37 -11.15 1.08 -5.69
C THR A 37 -9.79 1.41 -5.10
N VAL A 38 -9.05 0.40 -4.64
CA VAL A 38 -7.66 0.55 -4.20
C VAL A 38 -6.76 0.06 -5.32
N LEU A 39 -5.89 0.95 -5.81
CA LEU A 39 -4.84 0.61 -6.74
C LEU A 39 -3.80 -0.22 -5.99
N GLU A 40 -3.82 -1.53 -6.18
CA GLU A 40 -2.84 -2.42 -5.58
C GLU A 40 -1.44 -2.06 -6.06
N ASN A 41 -0.65 -1.56 -5.14
CA ASN A 41 0.78 -1.83 -5.16
C ASN A 41 1.12 -2.19 -3.72
N ILE A 42 0.78 -3.42 -3.36
CA ILE A 42 1.18 -3.99 -2.08
C ILE A 42 2.70 -4.13 -2.19
N HIS A 43 3.44 -3.10 -1.77
CA HIS A 43 4.87 -3.26 -1.58
C HIS A 43 5.02 -4.44 -0.62
N PRO A 44 5.65 -5.55 -1.03
CA PRO A 44 5.67 -6.79 -0.24
C PRO A 44 6.36 -6.61 1.12
N TYR A 45 7.00 -5.45 1.32
CA TYR A 45 7.76 -5.10 2.51
C TYR A 45 7.39 -3.71 3.02
N VAL A 46 7.45 -3.53 4.34
CA VAL A 46 7.07 -2.30 5.06
C VAL A 46 7.96 -1.08 4.77
N GLY A 47 9.04 -1.24 4.02
CA GLY A 47 9.92 -0.14 3.63
C GLY A 47 11.04 -0.59 2.69
N ARG A 48 11.90 0.37 2.32
CA ARG A 48 13.04 0.13 1.41
C ARG A 48 14.01 -0.93 1.94
N GLY A 49 14.14 -1.07 3.26
CA GLY A 49 14.98 -2.09 3.89
C GLY A 49 14.60 -3.51 3.47
N GLY A 50 13.32 -3.85 3.50
CA GLY A 50 12.87 -5.18 3.07
C GLY A 50 13.02 -5.42 1.57
N VAL A 51 12.81 -4.39 0.73
CA VAL A 51 13.07 -4.48 -0.72
C VAL A 51 14.56 -4.77 -1.00
N LYS A 52 15.47 -4.05 -0.32
CA LYS A 52 16.91 -4.25 -0.44
C LYS A 52 17.34 -5.63 0.04
N LEU A 53 16.83 -6.06 1.20
CA LEU A 53 17.16 -7.36 1.77
C LEU A 53 16.66 -8.51 0.88
N ALA A 54 15.42 -8.45 0.39
CA ALA A 54 14.87 -9.45 -0.51
C ALA A 54 15.70 -9.57 -1.80
N HIS A 55 16.14 -8.43 -2.37
CA HIS A 55 17.06 -8.44 -3.49
C HIS A 55 18.40 -9.08 -3.13
N ALA A 56 19.01 -8.72 -2.00
CA ALA A 56 20.28 -9.27 -1.54
C ALA A 56 20.20 -10.79 -1.31
N LEU A 57 19.18 -11.29 -0.62
CA LEU A 57 18.98 -12.72 -0.38
C LEU A 57 18.88 -13.51 -1.68
N LYS A 58 18.14 -12.98 -2.67
CA LYS A 58 18.02 -13.59 -4.01
C LYS A 58 19.35 -13.57 -4.76
N THR A 59 20.05 -12.43 -4.77
CA THR A 59 21.29 -12.24 -5.51
C THR A 59 22.44 -13.08 -4.94
N PHE A 60 22.52 -13.20 -3.61
CA PHE A 60 23.57 -13.95 -2.93
C PHE A 60 23.17 -15.40 -2.60
N ALA A 61 22.00 -15.86 -3.04
CA ALA A 61 21.46 -17.19 -2.76
C ALA A 61 21.50 -17.57 -1.26
N VAL A 62 21.19 -16.59 -0.39
CA VAL A 62 21.17 -16.79 1.06
C VAL A 62 19.75 -17.15 1.48
N PHE A 63 19.61 -18.29 2.14
CA PHE A 63 18.35 -18.75 2.73
C PHE A 63 18.49 -18.63 4.25
N PRO A 64 17.91 -17.58 4.87
CA PRO A 64 17.98 -17.45 6.31
C PRO A 64 17.14 -18.55 6.96
N GLU A 65 17.80 -19.44 7.68
CA GLU A 65 17.16 -20.33 8.64
C GLU A 65 17.02 -19.53 9.93
N GLY A 66 15.77 -19.36 10.38
CA GLY A 66 15.43 -18.53 11.55
C GLY A 66 15.93 -19.11 12.86
#